data_AF-A0A7X0FDW8-F1
#
_entry.id   AF-A0A7X0FDW8-F1
#
_cell.length_a   1.000
_cell.length_b   1.000
_cell.length_c   1.000
_cell.angle_alpha   90.00
_cell.angle_beta   90.00
_cell.angle_gamma   90.00
#
_symmetry.space_group_name_H-M   'P 1'
#
loop_
_entity.id
_entity.type
_entity.pdbx_description
1 polymer ?
#
loop_
_entity_poly.entity_id
_entity_poly.type
_entity_poly.pdbx_seq_one_letter_code
_entity_poly.pdbx_strand_id
1 'polypeptide(L)'
;MDRMLQVHVDQSTWPTPPDLPAFPATFAAGSAPFTLNIPGFLLTIGYLTTPSHASGVSLSEFWAWVRYLHAIAADPDLRLTPAFADLDAHQKTILSDDFGMGAPVFWLLDRLQIAAIVDGRYFIDRVAASIGATAAKPAKRGPGKSPDFVARDIHGVWHVLECKGTQGNSTTRKKQLGDIGPPQTGAVAQKRTISFPAGHTGQRLASGLVIGVAGSTQASSLRIIDPPGDEKFVIEQNQLDLADDAIERAALARSLRLAGFGASASIVSTPWGQRPQDRPTRGRAEQVRQAIVREKTARASQELADRSRRLPFAVGSDQFRGREVTFDLPVVLDVGSQQIRAVHVRYGVREEVLDDLAARASFDEPLRTSAASARLIGERMKVSVSLSS
;
A
#
# COMPACT_ATOMS: atom_id res chain seq x y z
N MET A 1 8.59 -13.93 15.05
CA MET A 1 9.27 -12.62 15.21
C MET A 1 8.21 -11.57 15.44
N ASP A 2 7.72 -11.49 16.67
CA ASP A 2 6.72 -10.50 17.03
C ASP A 2 7.37 -9.41 17.89
N ARG A 3 6.89 -8.18 17.73
CA ARG A 3 7.34 -7.01 18.49
C ARG A 3 6.14 -6.25 19.00
N MET A 4 6.20 -5.82 20.24
CA MET A 4 5.18 -4.94 20.80
C MET A 4 5.32 -3.53 20.21
N LEU A 5 4.21 -2.94 19.80
CA LEU A 5 4.10 -1.55 19.38
C LEU A 5 2.97 -0.89 20.18
N GLN A 6 3.26 0.24 20.82
CA GLN A 6 2.21 1.02 21.47
C GLN A 6 1.46 1.84 20.42
N VAL A 7 0.14 1.65 20.33
CA VAL A 7 -0.73 2.38 19.39
C VAL A 7 -1.64 3.30 20.18
N HIS A 8 -1.56 4.59 19.89
CA HIS A 8 -2.38 5.62 20.49
C HIS A 8 -3.41 6.14 19.47
N VAL A 9 -4.69 5.89 19.71
CA VAL A 9 -5.78 6.42 18.89
C VAL A 9 -6.41 7.63 19.58
N ASP A 10 -6.36 8.79 18.93
CA ASP A 10 -6.86 10.05 19.49
C ASP A 10 -8.33 10.30 19.09
N GLN A 11 -9.26 9.67 19.81
CA GLN A 11 -10.69 9.74 19.49
C GLN A 11 -11.22 11.18 19.43
N SER A 12 -10.65 12.14 20.18
CA SER A 12 -11.13 13.52 20.15
C SER A 12 -10.88 14.23 18.82
N THR A 13 -10.13 13.62 17.91
CA THR A 13 -9.93 14.16 16.57
C THR A 13 -11.05 13.81 15.60
N TRP A 14 -11.87 12.79 15.90
CA TRP A 14 -12.98 12.37 15.05
C TRP A 14 -14.13 13.38 15.07
N PRO A 15 -14.90 13.46 13.97
CA PRO A 15 -16.17 14.18 13.96
C PRO A 15 -17.12 13.69 15.06
N THR A 16 -17.81 14.63 15.71
CA THR A 16 -18.88 14.33 16.65
C THR A 16 -20.19 14.13 15.89
N PRO A 17 -21.03 13.14 16.26
CA PRO A 17 -22.35 13.00 15.65
C PRO A 17 -23.13 14.34 15.64
N PRO A 18 -23.83 14.67 14.55
CA PRO A 18 -24.17 13.82 13.40
C PRO A 18 -23.10 13.75 12.29
N ASP A 19 -21.96 14.42 12.45
CA ASP A 19 -20.93 14.47 11.42
C ASP A 19 -20.23 13.11 11.25
N LEU A 20 -19.85 12.80 10.01
CA LEU A 20 -19.18 11.55 9.62
C LEU A 20 -17.74 11.80 9.16
N PRO A 21 -16.84 10.81 9.28
CA PRO A 21 -17.08 9.44 9.76
C PRO A 21 -17.13 9.31 11.29
N ALA A 22 -17.95 8.39 11.79
CA ALA A 22 -17.97 8.05 13.22
C ALA A 22 -16.70 7.28 13.64
N PHE A 23 -16.37 7.36 14.93
CA PHE A 23 -15.27 6.59 15.52
C PHE A 23 -15.50 5.08 15.34
N PRO A 24 -14.58 4.32 14.71
CA PRO A 24 -14.77 2.90 14.46
C PRO A 24 -14.91 2.08 15.74
N ALA A 25 -15.88 1.17 15.79
CA ALA A 25 -16.05 0.25 16.92
C ALA A 25 -14.87 -0.72 17.10
N THR A 26 -14.09 -0.97 16.05
CA THR A 26 -12.86 -1.78 16.07
C THR A 26 -11.65 -1.05 16.65
N PHE A 27 -11.77 0.25 16.94
CA PHE A 27 -10.71 1.06 17.51
C PHE A 27 -10.87 1.13 19.03
N ALA A 28 -9.74 1.10 19.74
CA ALA A 28 -9.69 1.41 21.16
C ALA A 28 -9.13 2.82 21.33
N ALA A 29 -9.87 3.71 21.98
CA ALA A 29 -9.40 5.06 22.27
C ALA A 29 -8.23 5.03 23.27
N GLY A 30 -7.28 5.95 23.11
CA GLY A 30 -6.08 6.01 23.96
C GLY A 30 -5.00 5.02 23.53
N SER A 31 -4.13 4.64 24.46
CA SER A 31 -2.98 3.77 24.19
C SER A 31 -3.32 2.30 24.42
N ALA A 32 -3.05 1.46 23.43
CA ALA A 32 -3.14 0.01 23.52
C ALA A 32 -1.89 -0.67 22.93
N PRO A 33 -1.41 -1.77 23.54
CA PRO A 33 -0.35 -2.58 22.95
C PRO A 33 -0.88 -3.31 21.71
N PHE A 34 -0.04 -3.41 20.69
CA PHE A 34 -0.28 -4.19 19.49
C PHE A 34 0.92 -5.09 19.21
N THR A 35 0.65 -6.36 18.95
CA THR A 35 1.67 -7.32 18.52
C THR A 35 1.90 -7.18 17.02
N LEU A 36 3.00 -6.52 16.66
CA LEU A 36 3.44 -6.37 15.28
C LEU A 36 4.18 -7.62 14.82
N ASN A 37 3.58 -8.37 13.91
CA ASN A 37 4.26 -9.48 13.23
C ASN A 37 5.25 -8.91 12.21
N ILE A 38 6.55 -9.02 12.50
CA ILE A 38 7.59 -8.42 11.66
C ILE A 38 7.56 -8.93 10.21
N PRO A 39 7.41 -10.24 9.94
CA PRO A 39 7.21 -10.75 8.58
C PRO A 39 6.05 -10.06 7.83
N GLY A 40 4.86 -10.07 8.41
CA GLY A 40 3.66 -9.43 7.82
C GLY A 40 3.83 -7.93 7.59
N PHE A 41 4.52 -7.26 8.51
CA PHE A 41 4.84 -5.85 8.40
C PHE A 41 5.80 -5.55 7.24
N LEU A 42 6.92 -6.27 7.11
CA LEU A 42 7.87 -6.08 6.01
C LEU A 42 7.25 -6.40 4.65
N LEU A 43 6.37 -7.40 4.60
CA LEU A 43 5.56 -7.70 3.43
C LEU A 43 4.61 -6.57 3.04
N THR A 44 3.98 -5.96 4.03
CA THR A 44 3.14 -4.78 3.82
C THR A 44 3.97 -3.64 3.22
N ILE A 45 5.18 -3.38 3.73
CA ILE A 45 6.10 -2.41 3.11
C ILE A 45 6.41 -2.78 1.67
N GLY A 46 6.78 -4.04 1.39
CA GLY A 46 7.08 -4.50 0.03
C GLY A 46 5.91 -4.31 -0.93
N TYR A 47 4.68 -4.59 -0.48
CA TYR A 47 3.47 -4.37 -1.26
C TYR A 47 3.19 -2.88 -1.52
N LEU A 48 3.32 -2.03 -0.50
CA LEU A 48 3.03 -0.59 -0.61
C LEU A 48 4.09 0.16 -1.42
N THR A 49 5.36 -0.26 -1.35
CA THR A 49 6.45 0.31 -2.16
C THR A 49 6.48 -0.21 -3.58
N THR A 50 5.76 -1.30 -3.88
CA THR A 50 5.69 -1.83 -5.24
C THR A 50 4.87 -0.89 -6.12
N PRO A 51 5.48 -0.24 -7.13
CA PRO A 51 4.77 0.75 -7.94
C PRO A 51 3.70 0.09 -8.80
N SER A 52 2.49 0.64 -8.76
CA SER A 52 1.34 0.15 -9.52
C SER A 52 1.55 0.21 -11.05
N HIS A 53 2.41 1.11 -11.54
CA HIS A 53 2.53 1.48 -12.96
C HIS A 53 3.97 1.53 -13.50
N ALA A 54 4.93 0.86 -12.86
CA ALA A 54 6.29 0.74 -13.41
C ALA A 54 6.37 -0.33 -14.52
N SER A 55 7.39 -0.25 -15.36
CA SER A 55 7.77 -1.30 -16.33
C SER A 55 9.20 -1.77 -16.01
N GLY A 56 9.45 -3.08 -16.05
CA GLY A 56 10.76 -3.67 -15.72
C GLY A 56 10.81 -4.33 -14.34
N VAL A 57 11.99 -4.78 -13.93
CA VAL A 57 12.28 -5.39 -12.62
C VAL A 57 12.39 -4.26 -11.58
N SER A 58 11.65 -4.35 -10.48
CA SER A 58 11.77 -3.40 -9.38
C SER A 58 12.32 -4.10 -8.15
N LEU A 59 13.49 -3.65 -7.65
CA LEU A 59 14.03 -4.14 -6.37
C LEU A 59 13.04 -3.94 -5.21
N SER A 60 12.14 -2.97 -5.33
CA SER A 60 11.07 -2.65 -4.36
C SER A 60 10.21 -3.87 -3.98
N GLU A 61 10.08 -4.85 -4.88
CA GLU A 61 9.27 -6.07 -4.68
C GLU A 61 9.78 -6.95 -3.50
N PHE A 62 11.05 -6.80 -3.12
CA PHE A 62 11.71 -7.57 -2.06
C PHE A 62 12.57 -6.73 -1.12
N TRP A 63 12.71 -5.44 -1.43
CA TRP A 63 13.63 -4.52 -0.77
C TRP A 63 13.46 -4.47 0.74
N ALA A 64 12.21 -4.48 1.23
CA ALA A 64 11.92 -4.39 2.64
C ALA A 64 12.57 -5.52 3.45
N TRP A 65 12.60 -6.73 2.90
CA TRP A 65 13.23 -7.90 3.53
C TRP A 65 14.74 -7.80 3.54
N VAL A 66 15.33 -7.53 2.37
CA VAL A 66 16.79 -7.42 2.21
C VAL A 66 17.35 -6.30 3.09
N ARG A 67 16.62 -5.17 3.18
CA ARG A 67 17.11 -3.98 3.86
C ARG A 67 16.81 -3.94 5.35
N TYR A 68 15.60 -4.33 5.77
CA TYR A 68 15.11 -3.97 7.10
C TYR A 68 15.08 -5.12 8.09
N LEU A 69 15.29 -6.36 7.66
CA LEU A 69 15.27 -7.48 8.61
C LEU A 69 16.34 -7.32 9.70
N HIS A 70 17.55 -6.88 9.34
CA HIS A 70 18.64 -6.57 10.28
C HIS A 70 18.52 -5.18 10.94
N ALA A 71 17.57 -4.36 10.48
CA ALA A 71 17.30 -3.07 11.10
C ALA A 71 16.58 -3.24 12.44
N ILE A 72 15.84 -4.33 12.62
CA ILE A 72 14.99 -4.56 13.79
C ILE A 72 15.80 -5.23 14.89
N ALA A 73 15.83 -4.60 16.07
CA ALA A 73 16.55 -5.12 17.22
C ALA A 73 15.86 -6.33 17.88
N ALA A 74 16.59 -7.02 18.75
CA ALA A 74 16.11 -8.20 19.49
C ALA A 74 15.16 -7.85 20.64
N ASP A 75 14.99 -6.57 20.96
CA ASP A 75 14.10 -6.07 22.01
C ASP A 75 12.65 -6.59 21.86
N PRO A 76 11.89 -6.72 22.96
CA PRO A 76 10.50 -7.19 22.91
C PRO A 76 9.55 -6.18 22.25
N ASP A 77 9.88 -4.88 22.26
CA ASP A 77 9.19 -3.83 21.52
C ASP A 77 9.88 -3.53 20.17
N LEU A 78 9.15 -2.92 19.24
CA LEU A 78 9.73 -2.53 17.96
C LEU A 78 10.86 -1.53 18.21
N ARG A 79 12.09 -1.84 17.81
CA ARG A 79 13.24 -0.94 17.89
C ARG A 79 14.19 -1.13 16.73
N LEU A 80 14.93 -0.08 16.41
CA LEU A 80 16.06 -0.16 15.49
C LEU A 80 17.34 -0.58 16.19
N THR A 81 18.16 -1.34 15.49
CA THR A 81 19.56 -1.55 15.88
C THR A 81 20.33 -0.22 15.79
N PRO A 82 21.36 0.01 16.62
CA PRO A 82 22.15 1.23 16.57
C PRO A 82 22.77 1.49 15.19
N ALA A 83 23.25 0.44 14.52
CA ALA A 83 23.82 0.53 13.18
C ALA A 83 22.86 1.15 12.14
N PHE A 84 21.57 0.83 12.23
CA PHE A 84 20.56 1.41 11.34
C PHE A 84 20.09 2.79 11.80
N ALA A 85 20.12 3.05 13.10
CA ALA A 85 19.86 4.36 13.66
C ALA A 85 20.96 5.37 13.33
N ASP A 86 22.18 4.93 13.01
CA ASP A 86 23.36 5.75 12.72
C ASP A 86 23.66 5.93 11.22
N LEU A 87 22.81 5.38 10.34
CA LEU A 87 22.92 5.60 8.89
C LEU A 87 22.96 7.09 8.51
N ASP A 88 23.37 7.43 7.29
CA ASP A 88 23.26 8.83 6.86
C ASP A 88 21.79 9.30 6.81
N ALA A 89 21.59 10.62 6.88
CA ALA A 89 20.27 11.23 7.01
C ALA A 89 19.30 10.85 5.86
N HIS A 90 19.82 10.62 4.65
CA HIS A 90 18.99 10.23 3.51
C HIS A 90 18.45 8.80 3.70
N GLN A 91 19.30 7.86 4.10
CA GLN A 91 18.89 6.48 4.35
C GLN A 91 17.96 6.35 5.56
N LYS A 92 18.15 7.16 6.61
CA LYS A 92 17.22 7.23 7.75
C LYS A 92 15.83 7.72 7.32
N THR A 93 15.78 8.68 6.40
CA THR A 93 14.53 9.22 5.88
C THR A 93 13.75 8.13 5.14
N ILE A 94 14.41 7.40 4.23
CA ILE A 94 13.76 6.30 3.49
C ILE A 94 13.23 5.23 4.45
N LEU A 95 14.04 4.80 5.44
CA LEU A 95 13.58 3.84 6.45
C LEU A 95 12.37 4.36 7.23
N SER A 96 12.43 5.62 7.66
CA SER A 96 11.35 6.23 8.45
C SER A 96 10.06 6.34 7.63
N ASP A 97 10.14 6.70 6.36
CA ASP A 97 8.98 6.78 5.47
C ASP A 97 8.37 5.39 5.26
N ASP A 98 9.19 4.37 4.96
CA ASP A 98 8.74 2.99 4.72
C ASP A 98 8.09 2.38 5.98
N PHE A 99 8.73 2.50 7.14
CA PHE A 99 8.15 2.04 8.41
C PHE A 99 6.91 2.86 8.78
N GLY A 100 6.97 4.17 8.53
CA GLY A 100 5.93 5.15 8.79
C GLY A 100 4.64 4.88 8.03
N MET A 101 4.70 4.26 6.85
CA MET A 101 3.52 3.75 6.15
C MET A 101 3.20 2.28 6.48
N GLY A 102 4.22 1.42 6.60
CA GLY A 102 4.00 -0.01 6.76
C GLY A 102 3.30 -0.37 8.06
N ALA A 103 3.70 0.24 9.19
CA ALA A 103 3.16 -0.08 10.50
C ALA A 103 1.69 0.34 10.65
N PRO A 104 1.29 1.59 10.31
CA PRO A 104 -0.13 1.96 10.36
C PRO A 104 -0.96 1.16 9.37
N VAL A 105 -0.52 0.97 8.12
CA VAL A 105 -1.32 0.20 7.16
C VAL A 105 -1.50 -1.23 7.65
N PHE A 106 -0.44 -1.90 8.10
CA PHE A 106 -0.54 -3.26 8.65
C PHE A 106 -1.53 -3.34 9.82
N TRP A 107 -1.53 -2.34 10.71
CA TRP A 107 -2.48 -2.25 11.82
C TRP A 107 -3.93 -2.02 11.35
N LEU A 108 -4.12 -1.23 10.29
CA LEU A 108 -5.43 -0.86 9.73
C LEU A 108 -6.07 -1.95 8.88
N LEU A 109 -5.28 -2.82 8.23
CA LEU A 109 -5.79 -3.86 7.32
C LEU A 109 -6.91 -4.68 7.95
N ASP A 110 -6.71 -5.15 9.19
CA ASP A 110 -7.69 -5.96 9.92
C ASP A 110 -8.81 -5.10 10.53
N ARG A 111 -8.45 -3.96 11.15
CA ARG A 111 -9.40 -3.13 11.92
C ARG A 111 -10.43 -2.41 11.07
N LEU A 112 -10.06 -2.04 9.86
CA LEU A 112 -10.99 -1.47 8.89
C LEU A 112 -11.39 -2.48 7.81
N GLN A 113 -10.95 -3.74 7.93
CA GLN A 113 -11.23 -4.79 6.93
C GLN A 113 -10.91 -4.32 5.51
N ILE A 114 -9.72 -3.74 5.31
CA ILE A 114 -9.29 -3.16 4.03
C ILE A 114 -9.18 -4.28 2.99
N ALA A 115 -9.98 -4.17 1.94
CA ALA A 115 -10.01 -5.11 0.82
C ALA A 115 -9.05 -4.71 -0.31
N ALA A 116 -8.86 -3.41 -0.53
CA ALA A 116 -8.01 -2.86 -1.58
C ALA A 116 -7.31 -1.56 -1.11
N ILE A 117 -6.08 -1.29 -1.58
CA ILE A 117 -5.32 -0.06 -1.29
C ILE A 117 -4.47 0.33 -2.49
N VAL A 118 -4.40 1.62 -2.76
CA VAL A 118 -3.73 2.22 -3.92
C VAL A 118 -3.01 3.51 -3.55
N ASP A 119 -1.95 3.85 -4.28
CA ASP A 119 -1.26 5.13 -4.15
C ASP A 119 -2.25 6.27 -4.43
N GLY A 120 -2.38 7.22 -3.51
CA GLY A 120 -3.35 8.32 -3.67
C GLY A 120 -3.09 9.13 -4.95
N ARG A 121 -1.82 9.26 -5.35
CA ARG A 121 -1.45 9.90 -6.61
C ARG A 121 -1.98 9.16 -7.83
N TYR A 122 -1.75 7.84 -7.89
CA TYR A 122 -2.22 7.01 -9.00
C TYR A 122 -3.75 7.05 -9.09
N PHE A 123 -4.43 6.95 -7.94
CA PHE A 123 -5.88 7.01 -7.86
C PHE A 123 -6.44 8.31 -8.45
N ILE A 124 -5.98 9.47 -7.95
CA ILE A 124 -6.41 10.79 -8.43
C ILE A 124 -6.16 10.93 -9.93
N ASP A 125 -4.94 10.64 -10.38
CA ASP A 125 -4.62 10.82 -11.80
C ASP A 125 -5.50 9.88 -12.66
N ARG A 126 -5.73 8.63 -12.24
CA ARG A 126 -6.48 7.61 -13.02
C ARG A 126 -7.96 7.97 -13.14
N VAL A 127 -8.59 8.38 -12.05
CA VAL A 127 -9.99 8.80 -12.07
C VAL A 127 -10.13 10.09 -12.89
N ALA A 128 -9.27 11.09 -12.66
CA ALA A 128 -9.30 12.36 -13.39
C ALA A 128 -9.13 12.17 -14.92
N ALA A 129 -8.19 11.33 -15.33
CA ALA A 129 -7.99 10.98 -16.73
C ALA A 129 -9.23 10.35 -17.36
N SER A 130 -9.94 9.50 -16.60
CA SER A 130 -11.12 8.78 -17.08
C SER A 130 -12.34 9.67 -17.28
N ILE A 131 -12.46 10.77 -16.52
CA ILE A 131 -13.54 11.76 -16.67
C ILE A 131 -13.17 12.93 -17.60
N GLY A 132 -12.00 12.87 -18.25
CA GLY A 132 -11.50 13.97 -19.10
C GLY A 132 -11.14 15.24 -18.31
N ALA A 133 -11.04 15.16 -16.99
CA ALA A 133 -10.60 16.27 -16.16
C ALA A 133 -9.09 16.37 -16.21
N THR A 134 -8.57 17.53 -16.61
CA THR A 134 -7.21 17.90 -16.24
C THR A 134 -7.20 18.17 -14.74
N ALA A 135 -6.96 17.13 -13.93
CA ALA A 135 -6.64 17.36 -12.52
C ALA A 135 -5.49 18.36 -12.48
N ALA A 136 -5.70 19.51 -11.83
CA ALA A 136 -4.60 20.42 -11.54
C ALA A 136 -3.51 19.60 -10.85
N LYS A 137 -2.31 19.53 -11.45
CA LYS A 137 -1.25 18.62 -10.97
C LYS A 137 -1.13 18.76 -9.45
N PRO A 138 -1.40 17.69 -8.66
CA PRO A 138 -1.19 17.74 -7.23
C PRO A 138 0.22 18.28 -6.96
N ALA A 139 0.31 19.26 -6.07
CA ALA A 139 1.56 19.93 -5.79
C ALA A 139 2.61 18.91 -5.33
N LYS A 140 3.85 19.05 -5.78
CA LYS A 140 4.94 18.15 -5.34
C LYS A 140 5.23 18.28 -3.84
N ARG A 141 4.85 19.39 -3.22
CA ARG A 141 5.05 19.73 -1.81
C ARG A 141 3.86 20.50 -1.26
N GLY A 142 3.62 20.40 0.04
CA GLY A 142 2.62 21.20 0.76
C GLY A 142 1.19 20.66 0.73
N PRO A 143 0.20 21.44 1.22
CA PRO A 143 -1.21 21.04 1.40
C PRO A 143 -2.02 20.70 0.13
N GLY A 144 -1.38 20.69 -1.03
CA GLY A 144 -1.95 20.27 -2.31
C GLY A 144 -1.36 18.97 -2.85
N LYS A 145 -0.52 18.28 -2.06
CA LYS A 145 0.00 16.94 -2.38
C LYS A 145 -1.14 15.93 -2.26
N SER A 146 -1.14 14.92 -3.12
CA SER A 146 -2.00 13.74 -2.99
C SER A 146 -1.76 13.04 -1.64
N PRO A 147 -2.77 12.36 -1.09
CA PRO A 147 -2.56 11.54 0.09
C PRO A 147 -1.63 10.37 -0.27
N ASP A 148 -1.01 9.77 0.73
CA ASP A 148 -0.15 8.61 0.51
C ASP A 148 -0.96 7.43 -0.06
N PHE A 149 -2.12 7.11 0.55
CA PHE A 149 -2.99 6.03 0.06
C PHE A 149 -4.48 6.35 0.07
N VAL A 150 -5.20 5.64 -0.79
CA VAL A 150 -6.64 5.46 -0.77
C VAL A 150 -6.92 3.98 -0.60
N ALA A 151 -7.83 3.62 0.29
CA ALA A 151 -8.22 2.24 0.58
C ALA A 151 -9.73 2.07 0.46
N ARG A 152 -10.17 0.85 0.14
CA ARG A 152 -11.58 0.43 0.14
C ARG A 152 -11.71 -0.80 1.03
N ASP A 153 -12.66 -0.79 1.95
CA ASP A 153 -12.95 -1.96 2.79
C ASP A 153 -13.82 -3.00 2.08
N ILE A 154 -14.11 -4.11 2.76
CA ILE A 154 -14.98 -5.17 2.25
C ILE A 154 -16.45 -4.74 2.09
N HIS A 155 -16.84 -3.62 2.67
CA HIS A 155 -18.19 -3.06 2.60
C HIS A 155 -18.32 -1.97 1.53
N GLY A 156 -17.25 -1.68 0.79
CA GLY A 156 -17.24 -0.64 -0.26
C GLY A 156 -17.09 0.78 0.29
N VAL A 157 -16.69 0.92 1.56
CA VAL A 157 -16.40 2.21 2.21
C VAL A 157 -14.95 2.61 1.93
N TRP A 158 -14.76 3.88 1.62
CA TRP A 158 -13.49 4.45 1.17
C TRP A 158 -12.77 5.21 2.27
N HIS A 159 -11.49 4.91 2.43
CA HIS A 159 -10.62 5.51 3.42
C HIS A 159 -9.47 6.26 2.76
N VAL A 160 -9.08 7.39 3.33
CA VAL A 160 -7.92 8.18 2.88
C VAL A 160 -6.86 8.11 3.96
N LEU A 161 -5.63 7.72 3.62
CA LEU A 161 -4.56 7.50 4.58
C LEU A 161 -3.36 8.39 4.25
N GLU A 162 -2.90 9.15 5.23
CA GLU A 162 -1.62 9.87 5.19
C GLU A 162 -0.70 9.33 6.29
N CYS A 163 0.52 8.96 5.91
CA CYS A 163 1.44 8.26 6.78
C CYS A 163 2.73 9.06 6.99
N LYS A 164 3.25 9.02 8.21
CA LYS A 164 4.51 9.65 8.59
C LYS A 164 5.29 8.71 9.50
N GLY A 165 6.59 8.67 9.32
CA GLY A 165 7.49 8.03 10.27
C GLY A 165 8.66 8.93 10.62
N THR A 166 9.22 8.68 11.80
CA THR A 166 10.42 9.37 12.27
C THR A 166 11.19 8.51 13.27
N GLN A 167 12.52 8.57 13.19
CA GLN A 167 13.41 8.11 14.26
C GLN A 167 13.63 9.19 15.34
N GLY A 168 13.05 10.38 15.14
CA GLY A 168 13.01 11.45 16.14
C GLY A 168 12.02 11.14 17.26
N ASN A 169 11.64 12.15 18.03
CA ASN A 169 10.77 11.98 19.20
C ASN A 169 9.29 12.31 18.92
N SER A 170 8.47 12.16 19.95
CA SER A 170 7.04 12.49 19.92
C SER A 170 6.75 13.93 19.50
N THR A 171 7.63 14.88 19.80
CA THR A 171 7.53 16.27 19.35
C THR A 171 7.74 16.40 17.85
N THR A 172 8.72 15.70 17.27
CA THR A 172 8.92 15.63 15.82
C THR A 172 7.71 15.02 15.13
N ARG A 173 7.18 13.90 15.65
CA ARG A 173 5.95 13.29 15.14
C ARG A 173 4.77 14.28 15.20
N LYS A 174 4.59 14.98 16.31
CA LYS A 174 3.49 15.97 16.45
C LYS A 174 3.59 17.05 15.38
N LYS A 175 4.80 17.58 15.11
CA LYS A 175 5.04 18.54 14.03
C LYS A 175 4.75 17.97 12.64
N GLN A 176 5.11 16.71 12.38
CA GLN A 176 4.83 16.04 11.11
C GLN A 176 3.33 15.78 10.90
N LEU A 177 2.61 15.39 11.96
CA LEU A 177 1.15 15.27 11.93
C LEU A 177 0.51 16.64 11.67
N GLY A 178 1.04 17.69 12.30
CA GLY A 178 0.58 19.06 12.13
C GLY A 178 -0.60 19.42 13.02
N ASP A 179 -1.05 20.67 12.89
CA ASP A 179 -2.12 21.26 13.70
C ASP A 179 -3.43 21.39 12.89
N ILE A 180 -4.56 21.29 13.60
CA ILE A 180 -5.93 21.36 13.05
C ILE A 180 -6.39 22.82 12.83
N GLY A 181 -5.75 23.79 13.50
CA GLY A 181 -6.10 25.21 13.42
C GLY A 181 -5.84 25.83 12.04
N PRO A 182 -6.39 27.03 11.75
CA PRO A 182 -6.11 27.73 10.50
C PRO A 182 -4.74 28.45 10.55
N PRO A 183 -3.82 28.24 9.58
CA PRO A 183 -3.89 27.25 8.50
C PRO A 183 -3.52 25.85 8.99
N GLN A 184 -4.20 24.82 8.48
CA GLN A 184 -3.83 23.45 8.81
C GLN A 184 -2.41 23.14 8.29
N THR A 185 -1.66 22.34 9.04
CA THR A 185 -0.27 21.99 8.70
C THR A 185 -0.05 20.48 8.66
N GLY A 186 1.14 20.05 8.23
CA GLY A 186 1.57 18.65 8.28
C GLY A 186 0.67 17.66 7.52
N ALA A 187 0.57 16.44 8.04
CA ALA A 187 -0.28 15.37 7.52
C ALA A 187 -1.78 15.75 7.55
N VAL A 188 -2.22 16.50 8.56
CA VAL A 188 -3.61 17.00 8.67
C VAL A 188 -3.98 17.81 7.41
N ALA A 189 -3.09 18.69 6.95
CA ALA A 189 -3.31 19.49 5.75
C ALA A 189 -3.24 18.69 4.43
N GLN A 190 -2.47 17.59 4.40
CA GLN A 190 -2.27 16.74 3.22
C GLN A 190 -3.43 15.76 2.99
N LYS A 191 -4.11 15.36 4.08
CA LYS A 191 -5.31 14.52 4.05
C LYS A 191 -6.50 15.14 3.29
N ARG A 192 -6.50 16.47 3.12
CA ARG A 192 -7.56 17.33 2.55
C ARG A 192 -7.77 17.19 1.03
N THR A 193 -7.65 16.00 0.47
CA THR A 193 -7.58 15.86 -0.98
C THR A 193 -8.75 15.12 -1.58
N ILE A 194 -9.26 14.03 -1.02
CA ILE A 194 -10.29 13.20 -1.69
C ILE A 194 -11.54 13.06 -0.83
N SER A 195 -12.71 13.26 -1.42
CA SER A 195 -14.01 12.94 -0.81
C SER A 195 -14.84 12.02 -1.69
N PHE A 196 -15.73 11.26 -1.05
CA PHE A 196 -16.61 10.29 -1.69
C PHE A 196 -18.06 10.63 -1.37
N PRO A 197 -19.04 10.13 -2.14
CA PRO A 197 -20.44 10.35 -1.86
C PRO A 197 -20.86 9.83 -0.48
N ALA A 198 -21.99 10.34 0.02
CA ALA A 198 -22.61 9.84 1.24
C ALA A 198 -22.88 8.32 1.12
N GLY A 199 -22.66 7.58 2.20
CA GLY A 199 -22.75 6.11 2.21
C GLY A 199 -21.48 5.38 1.74
N HIS A 200 -20.53 6.09 1.10
CA HIS A 200 -19.25 5.53 0.64
C HIS A 200 -18.05 6.14 1.37
N THR A 201 -18.23 7.21 2.15
CA THR A 201 -17.14 7.86 2.89
C THR A 201 -16.83 7.13 4.20
N GLY A 202 -15.57 6.75 4.37
CA GLY A 202 -15.03 6.21 5.60
C GLY A 202 -14.02 7.14 6.28
N GLN A 203 -13.18 6.51 7.10
CA GLN A 203 -12.12 7.15 7.88
C GLN A 203 -11.14 7.90 6.99
N ARG A 204 -10.73 9.08 7.44
CA ARG A 204 -9.65 9.85 6.84
C ARG A 204 -8.53 9.80 7.87
N LEU A 205 -7.52 8.95 7.76
CA LEU A 205 -6.54 8.79 8.84
C LEU A 205 -5.24 9.53 8.54
N ALA A 206 -4.71 10.22 9.55
CA ALA A 206 -3.31 10.62 9.58
C ALA A 206 -2.60 9.81 10.67
N SER A 207 -1.49 9.18 10.30
CA SER A 207 -0.74 8.30 11.18
C SER A 207 0.71 8.73 11.32
N GLY A 208 1.24 8.65 12.54
CA GLY A 208 2.62 9.02 12.86
C GLY A 208 3.32 7.93 13.66
N LEU A 209 4.35 7.31 13.09
CA LEU A 209 5.20 6.35 13.78
C LEU A 209 6.45 7.06 14.33
N VAL A 210 6.70 6.89 15.62
CA VAL A 210 8.02 7.09 16.22
C VAL A 210 8.70 5.75 16.32
N ILE A 211 9.94 5.65 15.85
CA ILE A 211 10.74 4.43 15.89
C ILE A 211 11.84 4.61 16.94
N GLY A 212 11.76 3.82 18.01
CA GLY A 212 12.75 3.76 19.07
C GLY A 212 14.03 3.06 18.61
N VAL A 213 15.12 3.29 19.34
CA VAL A 213 16.43 2.66 19.10
C VAL A 213 16.76 1.76 20.30
N ALA A 214 17.39 0.61 20.06
CA ALA A 214 17.88 -0.26 21.12
C ALA A 214 18.81 0.50 22.07
N GLY A 215 18.66 0.29 23.38
CA GLY A 215 19.40 1.01 24.42
C GLY A 215 18.94 2.46 24.69
N SER A 216 18.01 3.02 23.91
CA SER A 216 17.40 4.33 24.19
C SER A 216 16.19 4.20 25.12
N THR A 217 15.90 5.25 25.89
CA THR A 217 14.67 5.32 26.70
C THR A 217 13.41 5.53 25.86
N GLN A 218 13.56 5.99 24.61
CA GLN A 218 12.44 6.21 23.71
C GLN A 218 11.94 4.89 23.10
N ALA A 219 10.74 4.46 23.48
CA ALA A 219 10.05 3.34 22.85
C ALA A 219 9.40 3.74 21.52
N SER A 220 9.21 2.76 20.62
CA SER A 220 8.41 2.97 19.42
C SER A 220 6.94 3.17 19.77
N SER A 221 6.28 4.08 19.05
CA SER A 221 4.84 4.26 19.20
C SER A 221 4.19 4.81 17.93
N LEU A 222 2.99 4.32 17.64
CA LEU A 222 2.14 4.77 16.55
C LEU A 222 1.05 5.67 17.11
N ARG A 223 0.80 6.81 16.47
CA ARG A 223 -0.37 7.66 16.75
C ARG A 223 -1.28 7.72 15.54
N ILE A 224 -2.58 7.52 15.75
CA ILE A 224 -3.63 7.61 14.72
C ILE A 224 -4.61 8.72 15.10
N ILE A 225 -4.93 9.58 14.14
CA ILE A 225 -5.90 10.67 14.27
C ILE A 225 -6.81 10.74 13.03
N ASP A 226 -8.04 11.24 13.16
CA ASP A 226 -8.96 11.53 12.04
C ASP A 226 -9.51 12.97 12.13
N PRO A 227 -8.66 14.01 11.96
CA PRO A 227 -9.11 15.39 12.07
C PRO A 227 -10.11 15.75 10.95
N PRO A 228 -11.10 16.63 11.21
CA PRO A 228 -11.95 17.17 10.16
C PRO A 228 -11.12 17.95 9.14
N GLY A 229 -11.50 17.88 7.87
CA GLY A 229 -10.76 18.51 6.78
C GLY A 229 -11.64 18.91 5.61
N ASP A 230 -11.24 19.99 4.93
CA ASP A 230 -11.90 20.51 3.74
C ASP A 230 -11.64 19.62 2.52
N GLU A 231 -12.61 19.52 1.61
CA GLU A 231 -12.59 18.65 0.44
C GLU A 231 -12.05 19.39 -0.79
N LYS A 232 -11.23 18.72 -1.62
CA LYS A 232 -10.63 19.35 -2.81
C LYS A 232 -10.78 18.55 -4.11
N PHE A 233 -10.92 17.23 -4.03
CA PHE A 233 -11.15 16.32 -5.15
C PHE A 233 -12.35 15.44 -4.78
N VAL A 234 -13.50 15.73 -5.38
CA VAL A 234 -14.76 15.06 -5.06
C VAL A 234 -14.97 13.94 -6.09
N ILE A 235 -15.20 12.73 -5.60
CA ILE A 235 -15.73 11.63 -6.39
C ILE A 235 -17.26 11.72 -6.35
N GLU A 236 -17.88 11.89 -7.51
CA GLU A 236 -19.34 11.91 -7.64
C GLU A 236 -19.93 10.49 -7.68
N GLN A 237 -21.24 10.35 -7.43
CA GLN A 237 -21.90 9.03 -7.42
C GLN A 237 -21.75 8.29 -8.76
N ASN A 238 -21.81 9.01 -9.88
CA ASN A 238 -21.61 8.49 -11.24
C ASN A 238 -20.14 8.17 -11.57
N GLN A 239 -19.20 8.47 -10.67
CA GLN A 239 -17.76 8.23 -10.84
C GLN A 239 -17.25 7.04 -9.99
N LEU A 240 -18.10 6.42 -9.18
CA LEU A 240 -17.71 5.31 -8.30
C LEU A 240 -17.15 4.12 -9.07
N ASP A 241 -17.74 3.75 -10.21
CA ASP A 241 -17.23 2.67 -11.08
C ASP A 241 -15.79 2.95 -11.57
N LEU A 242 -15.44 4.23 -11.75
CA LEU A 242 -14.10 4.64 -12.16
C LEU A 242 -13.11 4.57 -10.98
N ALA A 243 -13.57 4.91 -9.78
CA ALA A 243 -12.81 4.74 -8.55
C ALA A 243 -12.54 3.24 -8.29
N ASP A 244 -13.55 2.40 -8.42
CA ASP A 244 -13.46 0.94 -8.32
C ASP A 244 -12.46 0.37 -9.33
N ASP A 245 -12.58 0.75 -10.60
CA ASP A 245 -11.62 0.34 -11.63
C ASP A 245 -10.18 0.76 -11.28
N ALA A 246 -9.99 1.99 -10.79
CA ALA A 246 -8.66 2.50 -10.43
C ALA A 246 -8.01 1.70 -9.29
N ILE A 247 -8.76 1.43 -8.21
CA ILE A 247 -8.21 0.69 -7.06
C ILE A 247 -7.98 -0.79 -7.40
N GLU A 248 -8.87 -1.40 -8.16
CA GLU A 248 -8.77 -2.81 -8.54
C GLU A 248 -7.62 -3.05 -9.50
N ARG A 249 -7.42 -2.17 -10.49
CA ARG A 249 -6.26 -2.24 -11.39
C ARG A 249 -4.95 -2.09 -10.65
N ALA A 250 -4.87 -1.15 -9.72
CA ALA A 250 -3.65 -0.96 -8.94
C ALA A 250 -3.32 -2.18 -8.09
N ALA A 251 -4.31 -2.67 -7.31
CA ALA A 251 -4.13 -3.82 -6.44
C ALA A 251 -3.78 -5.10 -7.23
N LEU A 252 -4.46 -5.34 -8.36
CA LEU A 252 -4.18 -6.46 -9.24
C LEU A 252 -2.81 -6.33 -9.92
N ALA A 253 -2.46 -5.16 -10.45
CA ALA A 253 -1.17 -4.94 -11.08
C ALA A 253 0.00 -5.15 -10.12
N ARG A 254 -0.10 -4.66 -8.87
CA ARG A 254 0.91 -4.92 -7.83
C ARG A 254 1.03 -6.42 -7.53
N SER A 255 -0.10 -7.10 -7.39
CA SER A 255 -0.12 -8.54 -7.10
C SER A 255 0.48 -9.37 -8.23
N LEU A 256 0.11 -9.08 -9.48
CA LEU A 256 0.68 -9.71 -10.68
C LEU A 256 2.19 -9.47 -10.74
N ARG A 257 2.63 -8.23 -10.52
CA ARG A 257 4.05 -7.85 -10.49
C ARG A 257 4.82 -8.64 -9.44
N LEU A 258 4.33 -8.66 -8.21
CA LEU A 258 4.93 -9.42 -7.12
C LEU A 258 4.99 -10.92 -7.42
N ALA A 259 4.01 -11.47 -8.13
CA ALA A 259 3.98 -12.88 -8.56
C ALA A 259 4.81 -13.16 -9.83
N GLY A 260 5.46 -12.15 -10.43
CA GLY A 260 6.29 -12.31 -11.63
C GLY A 260 5.53 -12.27 -12.96
N PHE A 261 4.32 -11.71 -12.98
CA PHE A 261 3.52 -11.43 -14.18
C PHE A 261 3.67 -9.96 -14.60
N GLY A 262 4.89 -9.59 -15.00
CA GLY A 262 5.26 -8.20 -15.26
C GLY A 262 4.58 -7.61 -16.50
N ALA A 263 4.36 -8.41 -17.55
CA ALA A 263 3.66 -7.96 -18.75
C ALA A 263 2.18 -7.71 -18.46
N SER A 264 1.55 -8.66 -17.77
CA SER A 264 0.16 -8.60 -17.33
C SER A 264 -0.08 -7.43 -16.38
N ALA A 265 0.80 -7.21 -15.41
CA ALA A 265 0.73 -6.05 -14.50
C ALA A 265 0.80 -4.72 -15.26
N SER A 266 1.64 -4.63 -16.31
CA SER A 266 1.79 -3.40 -17.09
C SER A 266 0.55 -3.04 -17.88
N ILE A 267 -0.13 -4.02 -18.50
CA ILE A 267 -1.36 -3.76 -19.26
C ILE A 267 -2.54 -3.51 -18.32
N VAL A 268 -2.64 -4.22 -17.19
CA VAL A 268 -3.72 -4.01 -16.21
C VAL A 268 -3.70 -2.59 -15.65
N SER A 269 -2.53 -2.08 -15.29
CA SER A 269 -2.37 -0.73 -14.71
C SER A 269 -2.54 0.41 -15.71
N THR A 270 -2.27 0.17 -17.00
CA THR A 270 -2.33 1.17 -18.09
C THR A 270 -2.89 0.53 -19.38
N PRO A 271 -4.19 0.16 -19.41
CA PRO A 271 -4.75 -0.61 -20.52
C PRO A 271 -4.66 0.14 -21.85
N TRP A 272 -4.91 1.45 -21.82
CA TRP A 272 -4.81 2.32 -22.98
C TRP A 272 -3.37 2.71 -23.34
N GLY A 273 -2.37 2.15 -22.67
CA GLY A 273 -0.95 2.51 -22.88
C GLY A 273 -0.57 3.91 -22.41
N GLN A 274 -1.56 4.77 -22.17
CA GLN A 274 -1.42 6.06 -21.53
C GLN A 274 -1.29 5.88 -20.03
N ARG A 275 -0.33 6.59 -19.46
CA ARG A 275 -0.34 6.88 -18.04
C ARG A 275 -1.48 7.85 -17.78
N PRO A 276 -2.05 7.84 -16.57
CA PRO A 276 -3.06 8.81 -16.17
C PRO A 276 -2.72 10.30 -16.40
N GLN A 277 -1.42 10.63 -16.48
CA GLN A 277 -0.93 11.99 -16.73
C GLN A 277 -0.71 12.34 -18.21
N ASP A 278 -0.95 11.41 -19.13
CA ASP A 278 -0.70 11.61 -20.55
C ASP A 278 -1.83 12.44 -21.18
N ARG A 279 -1.48 13.29 -22.14
CA ARG A 279 -2.47 14.08 -22.88
C ARG A 279 -3.16 13.21 -23.93
N PRO A 280 -4.42 13.52 -24.29
CA PRO A 280 -5.07 12.90 -25.43
C PRO A 280 -4.19 12.97 -26.69
N THR A 281 -3.93 11.82 -27.29
CA THR A 281 -3.12 11.69 -28.50
C THR A 281 -4.00 11.71 -29.76
N ARG A 282 -3.50 12.27 -30.87
CA ARG A 282 -4.16 12.24 -32.18
C ARG A 282 -3.16 11.95 -33.29
N GLY A 283 -3.65 11.51 -34.46
CA GLY A 283 -2.84 11.27 -35.65
C GLY A 283 -1.72 10.25 -35.41
N ARG A 284 -0.49 10.58 -35.81
CA ARG A 284 0.66 9.68 -35.68
C ARG A 284 0.95 9.26 -34.24
N ALA A 285 0.76 10.16 -33.26
CA ALA A 285 0.98 9.84 -31.85
C ALA A 285 -0.03 8.79 -31.34
N GLU A 286 -1.27 8.86 -31.83
CA GLU A 286 -2.31 7.89 -31.50
C GLU A 286 -2.04 6.52 -32.13
N GLN A 287 -1.54 6.48 -33.37
CA GLN A 287 -1.12 5.23 -34.01
C GLN A 287 0.03 4.56 -33.24
N VAL A 288 1.01 5.33 -32.77
CA VAL A 288 2.10 4.82 -31.93
C VAL A 288 1.57 4.28 -30.61
N ARG A 289 0.64 5.01 -29.94
CA ARG A 289 0.00 4.52 -28.72
C ARG A 289 -0.71 3.19 -28.94
N GLN A 290 -1.51 3.07 -30.00
CA GLN A 290 -2.22 1.83 -30.34
C GLN A 290 -1.26 0.68 -30.67
N ALA A 291 -0.12 0.95 -31.29
CA ALA A 291 0.92 -0.05 -31.51
C ALA A 291 1.50 -0.55 -30.16
N ILE A 292 1.80 0.36 -29.23
CA ILE A 292 2.28 0.02 -27.88
C ILE A 292 1.25 -0.81 -27.12
N VAL A 293 -0.04 -0.45 -27.18
CA VAL A 293 -1.11 -1.22 -26.52
C VAL A 293 -1.22 -2.62 -27.09
N ARG A 294 -1.19 -2.77 -28.42
CA ARG A 294 -1.21 -4.08 -29.08
C ARG A 294 -0.02 -4.95 -28.68
N GLU A 295 1.17 -4.37 -28.65
CA GLU A 295 2.39 -5.06 -28.21
C GLU A 295 2.30 -5.51 -26.75
N LYS A 296 1.87 -4.61 -25.85
CA LYS A 296 1.66 -4.95 -24.43
C LYS A 296 0.62 -6.05 -24.24
N THR A 297 -0.48 -5.97 -24.99
CA THR A 297 -1.57 -6.97 -24.93
C THR A 297 -1.08 -8.33 -25.40
N ALA A 298 -0.32 -8.38 -26.51
CA ALA A 298 0.27 -9.62 -27.00
C ALA A 298 1.24 -10.23 -25.97
N ARG A 299 2.11 -9.41 -25.35
CA ARG A 299 3.03 -9.88 -24.30
C ARG A 299 2.30 -10.40 -23.07
N ALA A 300 1.26 -9.72 -22.61
CA ALA A 300 0.46 -10.16 -21.47
C ALA A 300 -0.27 -11.48 -21.78
N SER A 301 -0.87 -11.59 -22.97
CA SER A 301 -1.55 -12.81 -23.42
C SER A 301 -0.58 -14.00 -23.49
N GLN A 302 0.61 -13.78 -24.04
CA GLN A 302 1.67 -14.79 -24.06
C GLN A 302 2.13 -15.16 -22.65
N GLU A 303 2.36 -14.19 -21.76
CA GLU A 303 2.75 -14.44 -20.37
C GLU A 303 1.70 -15.26 -19.59
N LEU A 304 0.41 -14.98 -19.82
CA LEU A 304 -0.70 -15.73 -19.22
C LEU A 304 -0.86 -17.13 -19.83
N ALA A 305 -0.60 -17.30 -21.13
CA ALA A 305 -0.58 -18.61 -21.78
C ALA A 305 0.59 -19.48 -21.28
N ASP A 306 1.76 -18.88 -21.11
CA ASP A 306 2.97 -19.49 -20.54
C ASP A 306 2.95 -19.53 -19.00
N ARG A 307 1.80 -19.28 -18.35
CA ARG A 307 1.73 -19.19 -16.88
C ARG A 307 2.22 -20.45 -16.19
N SER A 308 2.11 -21.64 -16.81
CA SER A 308 2.62 -22.90 -16.27
C SER A 308 4.12 -22.88 -15.91
N ARG A 309 4.90 -21.95 -16.48
CA ARG A 309 6.31 -21.71 -16.13
C ARG A 309 6.51 -21.06 -14.74
N ARG A 310 5.43 -20.62 -14.11
CA ARG A 310 5.42 -20.03 -12.77
C ARG A 310 5.12 -21.10 -11.73
N LEU A 311 5.71 -20.93 -10.55
CA LEU A 311 5.62 -21.88 -9.44
C LEU A 311 4.16 -22.00 -8.96
N PRO A 312 3.55 -23.20 -9.01
CA PRO A 312 2.28 -23.43 -8.35
C PRO A 312 2.48 -23.66 -6.84
N PHE A 313 1.56 -23.16 -6.02
CA PHE A 313 1.51 -23.48 -4.60
C PHE A 313 0.09 -23.33 -4.07
N ALA A 314 -0.23 -24.06 -3.00
CA ALA A 314 -1.55 -24.03 -2.37
C ALA A 314 -1.50 -23.32 -1.02
N VAL A 315 -2.60 -22.63 -0.71
CA VAL A 315 -2.79 -21.92 0.56
C VAL A 315 -4.20 -22.25 1.06
N GLY A 316 -4.31 -23.22 1.97
CA GLY A 316 -5.61 -23.75 2.34
C GLY A 316 -6.24 -24.50 1.16
N SER A 317 -7.47 -24.15 0.78
CA SER A 317 -8.15 -24.67 -0.41
C SER A 317 -7.70 -24.02 -1.72
N ASP A 318 -7.09 -22.84 -1.64
CA ASP A 318 -6.89 -21.97 -2.79
C ASP A 318 -5.58 -22.30 -3.51
N GLN A 319 -5.64 -22.33 -4.84
CA GLN A 319 -4.48 -22.55 -5.71
C GLN A 319 -3.91 -21.22 -6.21
N PHE A 320 -2.59 -21.07 -6.09
CA PHE A 320 -1.86 -19.89 -6.49
C PHE A 320 -0.76 -20.24 -7.46
N ARG A 321 -0.41 -19.25 -8.27
CA ARG A 321 0.71 -19.35 -9.20
C ARG A 321 1.52 -18.06 -9.20
N GLY A 322 2.84 -18.20 -9.17
CA GLY A 322 3.74 -17.04 -9.19
C GLY A 322 5.21 -17.40 -9.06
N ARG A 323 5.92 -16.78 -8.13
CA ARG A 323 7.36 -16.98 -7.93
C ARG A 323 7.72 -17.13 -6.47
N GLU A 324 8.81 -17.85 -6.26
CA GLU A 324 9.49 -17.95 -4.98
C GLU A 324 10.86 -17.28 -5.11
N VAL A 325 11.25 -16.54 -4.10
CA VAL A 325 12.59 -15.98 -4.00
C VAL A 325 13.16 -16.30 -2.64
N THR A 326 14.38 -16.80 -2.65
CA THR A 326 15.17 -17.07 -1.45
C THR A 326 16.25 -16.01 -1.33
N PHE A 327 16.33 -15.38 -0.16
CA PHE A 327 17.41 -14.46 0.18
C PHE A 327 18.25 -15.10 1.27
N ASP A 328 19.53 -15.32 1.00
CA ASP A 328 20.48 -15.60 2.05
C ASP A 328 20.67 -14.32 2.88
N LEU A 329 20.58 -14.46 4.20
CA LEU A 329 20.84 -13.36 5.11
C LEU A 329 22.35 -13.15 5.22
N PRO A 330 22.84 -11.91 5.07
CA PRO A 330 24.27 -11.63 5.21
C PRO A 330 24.78 -11.89 6.62
N VAL A 331 23.88 -11.95 7.61
CA VAL A 331 24.16 -12.28 9.01
C VAL A 331 23.09 -13.24 9.51
N VAL A 332 23.47 -14.18 10.37
CA VAL A 332 22.50 -15.06 11.05
C VAL A 332 21.60 -14.22 11.95
N LEU A 333 20.30 -14.46 11.89
CA LEU A 333 19.33 -13.77 12.74
C LEU A 333 18.78 -14.76 13.77
N ASP A 334 18.95 -14.44 15.05
CA ASP A 334 18.45 -15.27 16.14
C ASP A 334 16.98 -14.91 16.45
N VAL A 335 16.09 -15.90 16.37
CA VAL A 335 14.66 -15.76 16.71
C VAL A 335 14.28 -16.83 17.71
N GLY A 336 14.22 -16.43 18.98
CA GLY A 336 14.08 -17.38 20.07
C GLY A 336 15.28 -18.32 20.10
N SER A 337 15.03 -19.62 19.96
CA SER A 337 16.09 -20.65 19.88
C SER A 337 16.53 -21.00 18.46
N GLN A 338 15.95 -20.36 17.43
CA GLN A 338 16.22 -20.68 16.04
C GLN A 338 17.17 -19.68 15.39
N GLN A 339 18.15 -20.22 14.64
CA GLN A 339 19.03 -19.43 13.78
C GLN A 339 18.45 -19.37 12.38
N ILE A 340 18.34 -18.16 11.85
CA ILE A 340 17.81 -17.90 10.52
C ILE A 340 18.95 -17.49 9.60
N ARG A 341 19.15 -18.26 8.52
CA ARG A 341 20.17 -17.98 7.51
C ARG A 341 19.60 -17.56 6.17
N ALA A 342 18.33 -17.82 5.92
CA ALA A 342 17.66 -17.46 4.68
C ALA A 342 16.19 -17.13 4.91
N VAL A 343 15.63 -16.31 4.01
CA VAL A 343 14.21 -15.99 3.95
C VAL A 343 13.66 -16.46 2.61
N HIS A 344 12.62 -17.29 2.68
CA HIS A 344 11.86 -17.73 1.50
C HIS A 344 10.58 -16.91 1.40
N VAL A 345 10.42 -16.19 0.30
CA VAL A 345 9.23 -15.37 0.03
C VAL A 345 8.53 -15.91 -1.21
N ARG A 346 7.25 -16.28 -1.04
CA ARG A 346 6.38 -16.72 -2.13
C ARG A 346 5.34 -15.64 -2.41
N TYR A 347 5.24 -15.26 -3.68
CA TYR A 347 4.20 -14.37 -4.18
C TYR A 347 3.42 -15.10 -5.25
N GLY A 348 2.10 -15.05 -5.16
CA GLY A 348 1.23 -15.70 -6.13
C GLY A 348 -0.08 -14.96 -6.31
N VAL A 349 -0.68 -15.19 -7.46
CA VAL A 349 -2.05 -14.80 -7.76
C VAL A 349 -2.87 -16.09 -7.87
N ARG A 350 -4.11 -16.05 -7.36
CA ARG A 350 -5.04 -17.19 -7.46
C ARG A 350 -5.20 -17.61 -8.92
N GLU A 351 -5.24 -18.91 -9.19
CA GLU A 351 -5.39 -19.42 -10.56
C GLU A 351 -6.68 -18.92 -11.23
N GLU A 352 -7.79 -18.86 -10.49
CA GLU A 352 -9.08 -18.32 -10.99
C GLU A 352 -8.94 -16.89 -11.56
N VAL A 353 -8.15 -16.04 -10.90
CA VAL A 353 -7.92 -14.66 -11.38
C VAL A 353 -7.07 -14.66 -12.65
N LEU A 354 -6.12 -15.59 -12.77
CA LEU A 354 -5.31 -15.72 -13.98
C LEU A 354 -6.14 -16.28 -15.15
N ASP A 355 -7.06 -17.19 -14.88
CA ASP A 355 -7.99 -17.74 -15.85
C ASP A 355 -8.95 -16.65 -16.35
N ASP A 356 -9.54 -15.87 -15.42
CA ASP A 356 -10.36 -14.71 -15.74
C ASP A 356 -9.60 -13.73 -16.64
N LEU A 357 -8.34 -13.40 -16.30
CA LEU A 357 -7.52 -12.49 -17.12
C LEU A 357 -7.18 -13.08 -18.49
N ALA A 358 -6.90 -14.38 -18.58
CA ALA A 358 -6.58 -15.05 -19.83
C ALA A 358 -7.78 -15.14 -20.78
N ALA A 359 -9.00 -15.20 -20.23
CA ALA A 359 -10.25 -15.25 -20.99
C ALA A 359 -10.70 -13.87 -21.52
N ARG A 360 -10.12 -12.76 -21.05
CA ARG A 360 -10.53 -11.41 -21.48
C ARG A 360 -10.15 -11.14 -22.92
N ALA A 361 -11.12 -10.62 -23.68
CA ALA A 361 -10.89 -10.09 -25.02
C ALA A 361 -10.12 -8.75 -25.00
N SER A 362 -10.26 -7.95 -23.93
CA SER A 362 -9.56 -6.68 -23.74
C SER A 362 -9.37 -6.32 -22.26
N PHE A 363 -8.34 -5.51 -22.01
CA PHE A 363 -8.07 -4.88 -20.71
C PHE A 363 -8.69 -3.47 -20.59
N ASP A 364 -9.30 -2.97 -21.67
CA ASP A 364 -9.84 -1.60 -21.74
C ASP A 364 -11.14 -1.43 -20.94
N GLU A 365 -11.94 -2.49 -20.86
CA GLU A 365 -13.15 -2.49 -20.05
C GLU A 365 -12.81 -2.46 -18.56
N PRO A 366 -13.64 -1.83 -17.71
CA PRO A 366 -13.45 -1.87 -16.27
C PRO A 366 -13.17 -3.28 -15.77
N LEU A 367 -12.29 -3.41 -14.78
CA LEU A 367 -12.21 -4.65 -14.03
C LEU A 367 -13.52 -4.78 -13.25
N ARG A 368 -14.54 -5.41 -13.83
CA ARG A 368 -15.71 -5.82 -13.05
C ARG A 368 -15.30 -7.05 -12.26
N THR A 369 -15.07 -6.85 -10.98
CA THR A 369 -14.76 -7.88 -9.99
C THR A 369 -15.87 -8.93 -9.99
N SER A 370 -15.56 -10.17 -10.36
CA SER A 370 -16.38 -11.30 -9.91
C SER A 370 -16.33 -11.36 -8.37
N ALA A 371 -17.33 -11.95 -7.72
CA ALA A 371 -17.38 -12.08 -6.26
C ALA A 371 -16.11 -12.72 -5.64
N ALA A 372 -15.33 -13.47 -6.44
CA ALA A 372 -14.04 -14.07 -6.06
C ALA A 372 -12.88 -13.05 -5.88
N SER A 373 -13.05 -11.83 -6.41
CA SER A 373 -12.05 -10.76 -6.45
C SER A 373 -12.23 -9.68 -5.36
N ALA A 374 -13.20 -9.82 -4.45
CA ALA A 374 -13.37 -8.88 -3.32
C ALA A 374 -12.42 -9.19 -2.14
N ARG A 375 -11.81 -10.38 -2.09
CA ARG A 375 -10.94 -10.85 -0.99
C ARG A 375 -9.44 -10.57 -1.21
N LEU A 376 -9.07 -9.68 -2.12
CA LEU A 376 -7.75 -9.70 -2.77
C LEU A 376 -6.56 -9.19 -1.97
N ILE A 377 -6.72 -8.47 -0.85
CA ILE A 377 -5.56 -8.02 -0.06
C ILE A 377 -5.19 -8.95 1.09
N GLY A 378 -6.17 -9.53 1.78
CA GLY A 378 -5.91 -10.37 2.97
C GLY A 378 -5.27 -11.72 2.67
N GLU A 379 -5.49 -12.27 1.47
CA GLU A 379 -5.16 -13.68 1.17
C GLU A 379 -3.98 -13.86 0.19
N ARG A 380 -3.49 -12.79 -0.45
CA ARG A 380 -2.49 -12.88 -1.54
C ARG A 380 -1.04 -13.05 -1.10
N MET A 381 -0.78 -12.95 0.20
CA MET A 381 0.58 -13.09 0.72
C MET A 381 0.61 -14.02 1.92
N LYS A 382 0.76 -15.32 1.66
CA LYS A 382 1.31 -16.23 2.66
C LYS A 382 2.81 -16.32 2.46
N VAL A 383 3.53 -15.79 3.44
CA VAL A 383 4.94 -16.08 3.59
C VAL A 383 5.07 -17.22 4.58
N SER A 384 5.40 -18.38 4.05
CA SER A 384 6.09 -19.39 4.84
C SER A 384 7.54 -18.95 4.93
N VAL A 385 7.92 -18.31 6.04
CA VAL A 385 9.34 -18.23 6.38
C VAL A 385 9.69 -19.62 6.91
N SER A 386 10.19 -20.49 6.04
CA SER A 386 10.91 -21.66 6.51
C SER A 386 12.30 -21.21 6.92
N LEU A 387 12.61 -21.41 8.19
CA LEU A 387 13.94 -21.15 8.70
C LEU A 387 14.76 -22.39 8.40
N SER A 388 15.61 -22.30 7.37
CA SER A 388 16.65 -23.31 7.17
C SER A 388 17.76 -23.03 8.17
N SER A 389 17.95 -23.97 9.09
CA SER A 389 19.06 -24.03 10.05
C SER A 389 20.41 -24.18 9.35
#